data_AF-A4Z0Y5-F1
#
_entry.id   AF-A4Z0Y5-F1
#
_cell.length_a   1.000
_cell.length_b   1.000
_cell.length_c   1.000
_cell.angle_alpha   90.00
_cell.angle_beta   90.00
_cell.angle_gamma   90.00
#
_symmetry.space_group_name_H-M   'P 1'
#
loop_
_entity.id
_entity.type
_entity.pdbx_description
1 polymer ?
#
loop_
_entity_poly.entity_id
_entity_poly.type
_entity_poly.pdbx_seq_one_letter_code
_entity_poly.pdbx_strand_id
1 'polypeptide(L)'
;MAGLPQRSSAGVHDIGLTAIDLGLRGAASGLFTMIVLVLIRLRPANALAILGLVMSAGGAGFAIATAPFVPASTYWWTLPILSAQPVVFWLWARAAFDDEFTLRRWHGAVWLAVIALGFTASLSWPMWPAVTKVCAKGLSAVALVLSLLAIVQTVSTWRDDLIARRRLLRMAVVVLNLGFIVFVAGPPLLPLPVAPLGLVANTGGVGSLISALTLCALAMLASWMLFGANAAAALASPVVVTAGISDETPAAGPADPRPVVAPLLLRRLDHLMTAERIYRQEGLSIGGLAAKLNVPEYRLRQAINEGLGHRNFNAFLNRYRIDDAKAALADPSQREVPVLTIAIDAGFQSIGPFNRAFKAATGMTPTEFRRKAPATTADLKIRQAD
;
A
#
# COMPACT_ATOMS: atom_id res chain seq x y z
N MET A 1 -70.23 -4.84 2.58
CA MET A 1 -69.01 -5.07 1.78
C MET A 1 -67.81 -4.73 2.64
N ALA A 2 -67.07 -5.74 3.10
CA ALA A 2 -65.87 -5.59 3.91
C ALA A 2 -64.72 -5.03 3.05
N GLY A 3 -64.12 -3.92 3.47
CA GLY A 3 -62.94 -3.35 2.82
C GLY A 3 -61.74 -4.26 3.03
N LEU A 4 -61.21 -4.82 1.93
CA LEU A 4 -59.93 -5.53 1.94
C LEU A 4 -58.82 -4.53 2.32
N PRO A 5 -57.89 -4.90 3.23
CA PRO A 5 -56.76 -4.04 3.56
C PRO A 5 -55.85 -3.94 2.33
N GLN A 6 -55.65 -2.73 1.82
CA GLN A 6 -54.60 -2.43 0.86
C GLN A 6 -53.25 -2.87 1.47
N ARG A 7 -52.70 -3.99 1.00
CA ARG A 7 -51.29 -4.32 1.23
C ARG A 7 -50.46 -3.20 0.59
N SER A 8 -49.92 -2.32 1.41
CA SER A 8 -49.09 -1.19 0.96
C SER A 8 -47.90 -1.72 0.15
N SER A 9 -47.77 -1.28 -1.09
CA SER A 9 -46.62 -1.54 -1.97
C SER A 9 -45.26 -1.20 -1.32
N ALA A 10 -45.26 -0.31 -0.31
CA ALA A 10 -44.08 0.04 0.49
C ALA A 10 -43.41 -1.18 1.16
N GLY A 11 -44.18 -2.12 1.71
CA GLY A 11 -43.62 -3.28 2.43
C GLY A 11 -42.96 -4.32 1.53
N VAL A 12 -43.33 -4.39 0.24
CA VAL A 12 -42.74 -5.33 -0.73
C VAL A 12 -41.39 -4.81 -1.26
N HIS A 13 -41.26 -3.48 -1.43
CA HIS A 13 -40.00 -2.87 -1.84
C HIS A 13 -38.90 -3.00 -0.77
N ASP A 14 -39.26 -2.93 0.52
CA ASP A 14 -38.29 -3.10 1.62
C ASP A 14 -37.76 -4.55 1.74
N ILE A 15 -38.57 -5.56 1.45
CA ILE A 15 -38.15 -6.96 1.47
C ILE A 15 -37.17 -7.26 0.32
N GLY A 16 -37.42 -6.70 -0.87
CA GLY A 16 -36.51 -6.85 -2.01
C GLY A 16 -35.14 -6.22 -1.75
N LEU A 17 -35.11 -4.99 -1.21
CA LEU A 17 -33.87 -4.26 -0.92
C LEU A 17 -33.04 -4.96 0.17
N THR A 18 -33.69 -5.46 1.23
CA THR A 18 -33.01 -6.20 2.30
C THR A 18 -32.45 -7.53 1.82
N ALA A 19 -33.13 -8.25 0.93
CA ALA A 19 -32.60 -9.46 0.32
C ALA A 19 -31.35 -9.19 -0.55
N ILE A 20 -31.37 -8.12 -1.35
CA ILE A 20 -30.20 -7.71 -2.16
C ILE A 20 -29.03 -7.29 -1.26
N ASP A 21 -29.29 -6.52 -0.20
CA ASP A 21 -28.28 -6.11 0.79
C ASP A 21 -27.59 -7.33 1.41
N LEU A 22 -28.38 -8.30 1.87
CA LEU A 22 -27.85 -9.53 2.47
C LEU A 22 -27.05 -10.34 1.45
N GLY A 23 -27.51 -10.44 0.21
CA GLY A 23 -26.80 -11.09 -0.89
C GLY A 23 -25.43 -10.45 -1.17
N LEU A 24 -25.36 -9.12 -1.20
CA LEU A 24 -24.11 -8.36 -1.42
C LEU A 24 -23.13 -8.54 -0.26
N ARG A 25 -23.61 -8.52 0.99
CA ARG A 25 -22.77 -8.79 2.17
C ARG A 25 -22.29 -10.23 2.23
N GLY A 26 -23.14 -11.17 1.84
CA GLY A 26 -22.79 -12.58 1.67
C GLY A 26 -21.65 -12.74 0.66
N ALA A 27 -21.78 -12.12 -0.52
CA ALA A 27 -20.73 -12.13 -1.54
C ALA A 27 -19.42 -11.48 -1.04
N ALA A 28 -19.51 -10.30 -0.41
CA ALA A 28 -18.35 -9.60 0.14
C ALA A 28 -17.62 -10.44 1.20
N SER A 29 -18.36 -10.99 2.17
CA SER A 29 -17.81 -11.81 3.24
C SER A 29 -17.18 -13.11 2.72
N GLY A 30 -17.79 -13.76 1.72
CA GLY A 30 -17.23 -14.94 1.05
C GLY A 30 -15.92 -14.64 0.34
N LEU A 31 -15.85 -13.55 -0.44
CA LEU A 31 -14.63 -13.11 -1.11
C LEU A 31 -13.51 -12.77 -0.13
N PHE A 32 -13.80 -12.00 0.92
CA PHE A 32 -12.82 -11.70 1.95
C PHE A 32 -12.33 -12.95 2.67
N THR A 33 -13.23 -13.89 3.00
CA THR A 33 -12.87 -15.17 3.62
C THR A 33 -11.98 -15.99 2.70
N MET A 34 -12.25 -16.01 1.39
CA MET A 34 -11.40 -16.68 0.41
C MET A 34 -9.99 -16.07 0.36
N ILE A 35 -9.87 -14.74 0.39
CA ILE A 35 -8.57 -14.05 0.49
C ILE A 35 -7.84 -14.48 1.77
N VAL A 36 -8.53 -14.52 2.91
CA VAL A 36 -7.95 -14.97 4.18
C VAL A 36 -7.42 -16.40 4.07
N LEU A 37 -8.22 -17.34 3.56
CA LEU A 37 -7.83 -18.74 3.42
C LEU A 37 -6.61 -18.91 2.50
N VAL A 38 -6.58 -18.19 1.38
CA VAL A 38 -5.44 -18.20 0.44
C VAL A 38 -4.19 -17.66 1.12
N LEU A 39 -4.28 -16.52 1.81
CA LEU A 39 -3.13 -15.94 2.52
C LEU A 39 -2.62 -16.86 3.64
N ILE A 40 -3.51 -17.51 4.40
CA ILE A 40 -3.12 -18.52 5.40
C ILE A 40 -2.36 -19.67 4.74
N ARG A 41 -2.89 -20.21 3.62
CA ARG A 41 -2.27 -21.31 2.89
C ARG A 41 -0.87 -20.95 2.39
N LEU A 42 -0.65 -19.70 2.00
CA LEU A 42 0.65 -19.20 1.56
C LEU A 42 1.66 -18.99 2.71
N ARG A 43 1.27 -19.21 3.98
CA ARG A 43 2.08 -19.02 5.19
C ARG A 43 2.78 -17.66 5.20
N PRO A 44 2.05 -16.58 5.49
CA PRO A 44 2.52 -15.23 5.23
C PRO A 44 3.69 -14.89 6.16
N ALA A 45 4.90 -14.79 5.61
CA ALA A 45 6.10 -14.37 6.35
C ALA A 45 6.29 -12.84 6.32
N ASN A 46 5.69 -12.15 5.35
CA ASN A 46 5.89 -10.74 5.11
C ASN A 46 4.76 -9.89 5.72
N ALA A 47 5.09 -8.72 6.25
CA ALA A 47 4.15 -7.79 6.88
C ALA A 47 2.94 -7.46 5.98
N LEU A 48 3.16 -7.27 4.67
CA LEU A 48 2.11 -7.00 3.70
C LEU A 48 1.02 -8.08 3.68
N ALA A 49 1.41 -9.34 3.70
CA ALA A 49 0.48 -10.48 3.62
C ALA A 49 -0.26 -10.68 4.94
N ILE A 50 0.42 -10.50 6.08
CA ILE A 50 -0.20 -10.55 7.42
C ILE A 50 -1.24 -9.42 7.56
N LEU A 51 -0.88 -8.19 7.20
CA LEU A 51 -1.79 -7.05 7.27
C LEU A 51 -2.95 -7.18 6.28
N GLY A 52 -2.69 -7.73 5.09
CA GLY A 52 -3.75 -8.04 4.11
C GLY A 52 -4.74 -9.06 4.66
N LEU A 53 -4.26 -10.09 5.34
CA LEU A 53 -5.09 -11.10 6.02
C LEU A 53 -5.96 -10.46 7.10
N VAL A 54 -5.36 -9.68 8.01
CA VAL A 54 -6.10 -9.02 9.11
C VAL A 54 -7.14 -8.03 8.55
N MET A 55 -6.79 -7.30 7.49
CA MET A 55 -7.69 -6.37 6.81
C MET A 55 -8.86 -7.11 6.15
N SER A 56 -8.61 -8.21 5.45
CA SER A 56 -9.68 -9.02 4.83
C SER A 56 -10.56 -9.69 5.88
N ALA A 57 -9.99 -10.24 6.95
CA ALA A 57 -10.76 -10.78 8.08
C ALA A 57 -11.65 -9.71 8.72
N GLY A 58 -11.11 -8.49 8.86
CA GLY A 58 -11.84 -7.31 9.28
C GLY A 58 -13.01 -6.94 8.37
N GLY A 59 -12.77 -6.93 7.06
CA GLY A 59 -13.81 -6.66 6.05
C GLY A 59 -14.94 -7.69 6.08
N ALA A 60 -14.60 -8.98 6.21
CA ALA A 60 -15.59 -10.05 6.39
C ALA A 60 -16.38 -9.86 7.69
N GLY A 61 -15.67 -9.62 8.81
CA GLY A 61 -16.28 -9.38 10.12
C GLY A 61 -17.21 -8.16 10.12
N PHE A 62 -16.82 -7.08 9.43
CA PHE A 62 -17.65 -5.88 9.29
C PHE A 62 -18.89 -6.14 8.43
N ALA A 63 -18.75 -6.83 7.30
CA ALA A 63 -19.88 -7.19 6.44
C ALA A 63 -20.93 -8.02 7.20
N ILE A 64 -20.48 -8.96 8.04
CA ILE A 64 -21.32 -9.81 8.89
C ILE A 64 -21.91 -9.00 10.05
N ALA A 65 -21.10 -8.27 10.81
CA ALA A 65 -21.55 -7.56 12.01
C ALA A 65 -22.57 -6.45 11.71
N THR A 66 -22.53 -5.87 10.51
CA THR A 66 -23.45 -4.82 10.07
C THR A 66 -24.56 -5.34 9.15
N ALA A 67 -24.70 -6.66 8.98
CA ALA A 67 -25.76 -7.22 8.15
C ALA A 67 -27.15 -7.03 8.79
N PRO A 68 -28.21 -6.92 7.95
CA PRO A 68 -29.58 -6.98 8.43
C PRO A 68 -29.81 -8.22 9.28
N PHE A 69 -30.64 -8.10 10.32
CA PHE A 69 -30.99 -9.18 11.27
C PHE A 69 -29.90 -9.62 12.25
N VAL A 70 -28.68 -9.07 12.18
CA VAL A 70 -27.68 -9.31 13.23
C VAL A 70 -28.14 -8.59 14.51
N PRO A 71 -28.24 -9.29 15.66
CA PRO A 71 -28.72 -8.67 16.88
C PRO A 71 -27.83 -7.51 17.33
N ALA A 72 -28.45 -6.37 17.62
CA ALA A 72 -27.76 -5.19 18.15
C ALA A 72 -27.04 -5.48 19.49
N SER A 73 -27.43 -6.55 20.20
CA SER A 73 -26.74 -7.05 21.39
C SER A 73 -25.29 -7.52 21.13
N THR A 74 -24.88 -7.66 19.87
CA THR A 74 -23.49 -7.98 19.50
C THR A 74 -22.62 -6.73 19.30
N TYR A 75 -23.22 -5.56 19.10
CA TYR A 75 -22.49 -4.35 18.69
C TYR A 75 -21.53 -3.82 19.74
N TRP A 76 -21.79 -4.08 21.02
CA TRP A 76 -20.95 -3.60 22.12
C TRP A 76 -19.53 -4.18 22.08
N TRP A 77 -19.30 -5.34 21.46
CA TRP A 77 -17.98 -5.95 21.32
C TRP A 77 -17.48 -6.05 19.88
N THR A 78 -18.38 -6.22 18.90
CA THR A 78 -17.97 -6.33 17.49
C THR A 78 -17.48 -5.00 16.92
N LEU A 79 -18.23 -3.91 17.11
CA LEU A 79 -17.90 -2.61 16.54
C LEU A 79 -16.60 -2.00 17.11
N PRO A 80 -16.28 -2.10 18.41
CA PRO A 80 -14.99 -1.67 18.94
C PRO A 80 -13.79 -2.35 18.29
N ILE A 81 -13.86 -3.67 18.07
CA ILE A 81 -12.76 -4.42 17.43
C ILE A 81 -12.60 -3.96 15.97
N LEU A 82 -13.71 -3.82 15.26
CA LEU A 82 -13.73 -3.39 13.87
C LEU A 82 -13.37 -1.91 13.69
N SER A 83 -13.52 -1.09 14.72
CA SER A 83 -13.17 0.34 14.68
C SER A 83 -11.68 0.60 14.44
N ALA A 84 -10.82 -0.39 14.72
CA ALA A 84 -9.38 -0.31 14.49
C ALA A 84 -8.95 -0.67 13.06
N GLN A 85 -9.89 -0.97 12.15
CA GLN A 85 -9.58 -1.24 10.74
C GLN A 85 -8.81 -0.12 10.02
N PRO A 86 -9.06 1.18 10.26
CA PRO A 86 -8.24 2.25 9.66
C PRO A 86 -6.75 2.16 10.02
N VAL A 87 -6.42 1.65 11.23
CA VAL A 87 -5.02 1.41 11.62
C VAL A 87 -4.42 0.30 10.77
N VAL A 88 -5.12 -0.82 10.63
CA VAL A 88 -4.67 -1.96 9.82
C VAL A 88 -4.50 -1.54 8.36
N PHE A 89 -5.47 -0.79 7.83
CA PHE A 89 -5.42 -0.25 6.48
C PHE A 89 -4.21 0.67 6.27
N TRP A 90 -3.97 1.62 7.18
CA TRP A 90 -2.81 2.51 7.11
C TRP A 90 -1.50 1.71 7.11
N LEU A 91 -1.35 0.76 8.03
CA LEU A 91 -0.17 -0.11 8.09
C LEU A 91 -0.01 -0.96 6.83
N TRP A 92 -1.11 -1.49 6.29
CA TRP A 92 -1.10 -2.25 5.03
C TRP A 92 -0.66 -1.36 3.86
N ALA A 93 -1.18 -0.14 3.76
CA ALA A 93 -0.76 0.83 2.76
C ALA A 93 0.74 1.14 2.90
N ARG A 94 1.27 1.23 4.13
CA ARG A 94 2.72 1.33 4.34
C ARG A 94 3.44 0.12 3.77
N ALA A 95 3.06 -1.08 4.19
CA ALA A 95 3.72 -2.30 3.73
C ALA A 95 3.60 -2.52 2.21
N ALA A 96 2.56 -2.01 1.57
CA ALA A 96 2.33 -2.15 0.14
C ALA A 96 3.18 -1.18 -0.69
N PHE A 97 3.46 0.02 -0.17
CA PHE A 97 4.01 1.13 -0.93
C PHE A 97 5.37 1.64 -0.47
N ASP A 98 5.80 1.26 0.73
CA ASP A 98 7.10 1.58 1.33
C ASP A 98 7.90 0.28 1.48
N ASP A 99 8.92 0.11 0.63
CA ASP A 99 9.74 -1.10 0.58
C ASP A 99 10.64 -1.25 1.83
N GLU A 100 10.86 -0.16 2.60
CA GLU A 100 11.64 -0.18 3.85
C GLU A 100 10.76 -0.45 5.09
N PHE A 101 9.44 -0.59 4.92
CA PHE A 101 8.53 -0.69 6.03
C PHE A 101 8.69 -2.01 6.82
N THR A 102 8.77 -1.86 8.15
CA THR A 102 8.80 -2.98 9.09
C THR A 102 7.80 -2.75 10.22
N LEU A 103 7.11 -3.82 10.63
CA LEU A 103 6.18 -3.78 11.74
C LEU A 103 6.93 -3.71 13.08
N ARG A 104 6.71 -2.62 13.82
CA ARG A 104 7.22 -2.40 15.18
C ARG A 104 6.11 -2.57 16.23
N ARG A 105 6.50 -2.88 17.46
CA ARG A 105 5.58 -3.12 18.60
C ARG A 105 4.64 -1.95 18.90
N TRP A 106 5.11 -0.71 18.71
CA TRP A 106 4.28 0.48 18.94
C TRP A 106 3.07 0.57 18.00
N HIS A 107 3.14 0.02 16.78
CA HIS A 107 1.97 -0.03 15.89
C HIS A 107 0.85 -0.86 16.51
N GLY A 108 1.20 -1.95 17.21
CA GLY A 108 0.25 -2.76 17.97
C GLY A 108 -0.36 -2.00 19.15
N ALA A 109 0.41 -1.13 19.81
CA ALA A 109 -0.11 -0.26 20.86
C ALA A 109 -1.13 0.76 20.33
N VAL A 110 -0.88 1.34 19.15
CA VAL A 110 -1.86 2.23 18.48
C VAL A 110 -3.14 1.46 18.13
N TRP A 111 -3.02 0.25 17.59
CA TRP A 111 -4.18 -0.60 17.29
C TRP A 111 -5.01 -0.91 18.54
N LEU A 112 -4.36 -1.32 19.64
CA LEU A 112 -5.02 -1.57 20.93
C LEU A 112 -5.67 -0.31 21.52
N ALA A 113 -5.03 0.86 21.40
CA ALA A 113 -5.58 2.12 21.89
C ALA A 113 -6.88 2.51 21.17
N VAL A 114 -6.95 2.28 19.85
CA VAL A 114 -8.19 2.52 19.09
C VAL A 114 -9.30 1.55 19.50
N ILE A 115 -8.98 0.27 19.71
CA ILE A 115 -9.94 -0.72 20.24
C ILE A 115 -10.44 -0.30 21.62
N ALA A 116 -9.54 0.10 22.52
CA ALA A 116 -9.89 0.56 23.85
C ALA A 116 -10.83 1.77 23.79
N LEU A 117 -10.53 2.76 22.94
CA LEU A 117 -11.42 3.90 22.69
C LEU A 117 -12.80 3.45 22.17
N GLY A 118 -12.84 2.51 21.24
CA GLY A 118 -14.08 1.90 20.76
C GLY A 118 -14.90 1.26 21.89
N PHE A 119 -14.26 0.49 22.77
CA PHE A 119 -14.93 -0.11 23.93
C PHE A 119 -15.44 0.95 24.90
N THR A 120 -14.66 2.01 25.17
CA THR A 120 -15.14 3.11 26.02
C THR A 120 -16.36 3.80 25.42
N ALA A 121 -16.43 3.98 24.10
CA ALA A 121 -17.60 4.52 23.43
C ALA A 121 -18.83 3.60 23.57
N SER A 122 -18.66 2.29 23.33
CA SER A 122 -19.76 1.32 23.41
C SER A 122 -20.29 1.12 24.83
N LEU A 123 -19.41 1.04 25.83
CA LEU A 123 -19.78 0.76 27.22
C LEU A 123 -20.32 2.01 27.94
N SER A 124 -19.92 3.22 27.52
CA SER A 124 -20.42 4.47 28.10
C SER A 124 -21.83 4.85 27.64
N TRP A 125 -22.34 4.23 26.56
CA TRP A 125 -23.62 4.59 25.92
C TRP A 125 -24.82 4.66 26.89
N PRO A 126 -25.06 3.67 27.77
CA PRO A 126 -26.25 3.68 28.62
C PRO A 126 -26.16 4.67 29.78
N MET A 127 -24.94 4.97 30.24
CA MET A 127 -24.72 5.72 31.47
C MET A 127 -24.36 7.18 31.20
N TRP A 128 -23.47 7.45 30.23
CA TRP A 128 -22.87 8.75 29.98
C TRP A 128 -22.89 9.13 28.48
N PRO A 129 -24.04 9.56 27.94
CA PRO A 129 -24.19 9.87 26.51
C PRO A 129 -23.23 10.96 26.00
N ALA A 130 -22.83 11.91 26.85
CA ALA A 130 -21.85 12.93 26.50
C ALA A 130 -20.46 12.33 26.24
N VAL A 131 -20.03 11.39 27.07
CA VAL A 131 -18.75 10.68 26.91
C VAL A 131 -18.77 9.88 25.61
N THR A 132 -19.87 9.17 25.32
CA THR A 132 -20.00 8.40 24.08
C THR A 132 -19.87 9.27 22.84
N LYS A 133 -20.49 10.46 22.82
CA LYS A 133 -20.36 11.41 21.69
C LYS A 133 -18.92 11.89 21.52
N VAL A 134 -18.22 12.19 22.61
CA VAL A 134 -16.80 12.61 22.57
C VAL A 134 -15.91 11.48 22.08
N CYS A 135 -16.07 10.26 22.60
CA CYS A 135 -15.31 9.09 22.16
C CYS A 135 -15.57 8.75 20.68
N ALA A 136 -16.83 8.82 20.23
CA ALA A 136 -17.19 8.59 18.82
C ALA A 136 -16.54 9.63 17.89
N LYS A 137 -16.57 10.92 18.26
CA LYS A 137 -15.85 11.98 17.52
C LYS A 137 -14.34 11.74 17.52
N GLY A 138 -13.78 11.35 18.67
CA GLY A 138 -12.36 10.99 18.80
C GLY A 138 -11.97 9.86 17.85
N LEU A 139 -12.80 8.81 17.77
CA LEU A 139 -12.58 7.67 16.87
C LEU A 139 -12.62 8.09 15.39
N SER A 140 -13.59 8.92 15.00
CA SER A 140 -13.66 9.48 13.65
C SER A 140 -12.48 10.39 13.32
N ALA A 141 -12.00 11.19 14.29
CA ALA A 141 -10.83 12.04 14.12
C ALA A 141 -9.55 11.20 13.93
N VAL A 142 -9.37 10.15 14.73
CA VAL A 142 -8.25 9.21 14.57
C VAL A 142 -8.32 8.52 13.21
N ALA A 143 -9.49 8.04 12.79
CA ALA A 143 -9.66 7.44 11.48
C ALA A 143 -9.32 8.41 10.34
N LEU A 144 -9.75 9.67 10.44
CA LEU A 144 -9.42 10.73 9.48
C LEU A 144 -7.91 10.96 9.40
N VAL A 145 -7.24 11.11 10.54
CA VAL A 145 -5.78 11.30 10.58
C VAL A 145 -5.05 10.12 9.93
N LEU A 146 -5.45 8.89 10.22
CA LEU A 146 -4.85 7.69 9.63
C LEU A 146 -5.08 7.61 8.11
N SER A 147 -6.28 7.95 7.64
CA SER A 147 -6.58 8.01 6.21
C SER A 147 -5.78 9.10 5.48
N LEU A 148 -5.63 10.28 6.10
CA LEU A 148 -4.77 11.34 5.55
C LEU A 148 -3.31 10.92 5.51
N LEU A 149 -2.80 10.28 6.56
CA LEU A 149 -1.44 9.73 6.59
C LEU A 149 -1.24 8.68 5.48
N ALA A 150 -2.23 7.80 5.27
CA ALA A 150 -2.19 6.82 4.19
C ALA A 150 -2.15 7.51 2.81
N ILE A 151 -3.00 8.53 2.56
CA ILE A 151 -2.99 9.29 1.29
C ILE A 151 -1.64 9.97 1.08
N VAL A 152 -1.15 10.73 2.07
CA VAL A 152 0.13 11.46 1.97
C VAL A 152 1.27 10.49 1.65
N GLN A 153 1.30 9.32 2.31
CA GLN A 153 2.30 8.31 2.02
C GLN A 153 2.16 7.70 0.62
N THR A 154 0.94 7.35 0.21
CA THR A 154 0.69 6.76 -1.11
C THR A 154 1.07 7.71 -2.25
N VAL A 155 0.82 9.00 -2.08
CA VAL A 155 1.10 10.05 -3.09
C VAL A 155 2.57 10.46 -3.10
N SER A 156 3.20 10.63 -1.93
CA SER A 156 4.58 11.12 -1.83
C SER A 156 5.59 10.21 -2.53
N THR A 157 5.42 8.89 -2.46
CA THR A 157 6.34 7.93 -3.10
C THR A 157 5.87 7.48 -4.49
N TRP A 158 4.88 8.15 -5.09
CA TRP A 158 4.29 7.71 -6.36
C TRP A 158 5.27 7.89 -7.53
N ARG A 159 5.88 9.07 -7.66
CA ARG A 159 6.71 9.42 -8.83
C ARG A 159 7.88 8.45 -9.06
N ASP A 160 8.40 7.89 -7.97
CA ASP A 160 9.54 6.99 -7.95
C ASP A 160 9.17 5.51 -8.21
N ASP A 161 7.87 5.19 -8.24
CA ASP A 161 7.38 3.82 -8.45
C ASP A 161 7.41 3.43 -9.92
N LEU A 162 8.29 2.48 -10.25
CA LEU A 162 8.52 2.06 -11.63
C LEU A 162 7.48 1.02 -12.10
N ILE A 163 6.79 0.34 -11.19
CA ILE A 163 5.87 -0.76 -11.50
C ILE A 163 4.49 -0.21 -11.87
N ALA A 164 4.05 -0.43 -13.11
CA ALA A 164 2.74 0.05 -13.60
C ALA A 164 1.56 -0.46 -12.76
N ARG A 165 1.54 -1.76 -12.42
CA ARG A 165 0.49 -2.37 -11.60
C ARG A 165 0.43 -1.77 -10.19
N ARG A 166 1.57 -1.42 -9.60
CA ARG A 166 1.63 -0.81 -8.26
C ARG A 166 1.08 0.62 -8.29
N ARG A 167 1.30 1.38 -9.36
CA ARG A 167 0.69 2.71 -9.55
C ARG A 167 -0.83 2.67 -9.67
N LEU A 168 -1.39 1.69 -10.40
CA LEU A 168 -2.85 1.48 -10.44
C LEU A 168 -3.42 1.17 -9.05
N LEU A 169 -2.69 0.36 -8.26
CA LEU A 169 -3.09 0.08 -6.88
C LEU A 169 -3.05 1.34 -5.99
N ARG A 170 -2.04 2.20 -6.14
CA ARG A 170 -1.97 3.50 -5.44
C ARG A 170 -3.18 4.37 -5.77
N MET A 171 -3.55 4.45 -7.05
CA MET A 171 -4.73 5.18 -7.50
C MET A 171 -6.01 4.67 -6.84
N ALA A 172 -6.24 3.36 -6.88
CA ALA A 172 -7.40 2.74 -6.23
C ALA A 172 -7.44 3.08 -4.73
N VAL A 173 -6.29 2.98 -4.03
CA VAL A 173 -6.18 3.28 -2.60
C VAL A 173 -6.52 4.75 -2.28
N VAL A 174 -6.05 5.70 -3.07
CA VAL A 174 -6.36 7.13 -2.88
C VAL A 174 -7.85 7.39 -3.08
N VAL A 175 -8.44 6.88 -4.16
CA VAL A 175 -9.87 7.04 -4.44
C VAL A 175 -10.72 6.44 -3.33
N LEU A 176 -10.39 5.23 -2.87
CA LEU A 176 -11.09 4.57 -1.77
C LEU A 176 -10.96 5.34 -0.44
N ASN A 177 -9.79 5.90 -0.13
CA ASN A 177 -9.62 6.71 1.09
C ASN A 177 -10.38 8.02 1.03
N LEU A 178 -10.39 8.70 -0.12
CA LEU A 178 -11.19 9.91 -0.29
C LEU A 178 -12.68 9.61 -0.07
N GLY A 179 -13.18 8.50 -0.61
CA GLY A 179 -14.53 8.01 -0.32
C GLY A 179 -14.76 7.74 1.16
N PHE A 180 -13.86 7.01 1.83
CA PHE A 180 -13.94 6.75 3.27
C PHE A 180 -13.97 8.03 4.11
N ILE A 181 -13.17 9.04 3.76
CA ILE A 181 -13.17 10.33 4.44
C ILE A 181 -14.51 11.04 4.26
N VAL A 182 -15.03 11.10 3.03
CA VAL A 182 -16.28 11.82 2.72
C VAL A 182 -17.50 11.16 3.36
N PHE A 183 -17.57 9.83 3.35
CA PHE A 183 -18.77 9.11 3.76
C PHE A 183 -18.73 8.57 5.19
N VAL A 184 -17.55 8.34 5.77
CA VAL A 184 -17.41 7.66 7.07
C VAL A 184 -16.69 8.53 8.10
N ALA A 185 -15.47 8.96 7.84
CA ALA A 185 -14.64 9.63 8.86
C ALA A 185 -14.99 11.12 9.06
N GLY A 186 -15.38 11.82 7.99
CA GLY A 186 -15.65 13.26 7.99
C GLY A 186 -17.00 13.65 8.61
N PRO A 187 -18.14 13.05 8.21
CA PRO A 187 -19.46 13.50 8.66
C PRO A 187 -19.65 13.57 10.18
N PRO A 188 -19.15 12.61 11.00
CA PRO A 188 -19.29 12.69 12.46
C PRO A 188 -18.58 13.88 13.12
N LEU A 189 -17.63 14.51 12.43
CA LEU A 189 -16.85 15.66 12.93
C LEU A 189 -17.54 17.00 12.67
N LEU A 190 -18.48 17.05 11.72
CA LEU A 190 -19.17 18.28 11.36
C LEU A 190 -20.36 18.52 12.31
N PRO A 191 -20.64 19.78 12.72
CA PRO A 191 -21.79 20.14 13.54
C PRO A 191 -23.09 20.19 12.72
N LEU A 192 -23.26 19.25 11.77
CA LEU A 192 -24.48 19.13 10.98
C LEU A 192 -25.54 18.35 11.77
N PRO A 193 -26.85 18.66 11.63
CA PRO A 193 -27.92 17.86 12.21
C PRO A 193 -27.79 16.43 11.69
N VAL A 194 -27.27 15.57 12.56
CA VAL A 194 -26.84 14.20 12.26
C VAL A 194 -28.05 13.32 11.94
N ALA A 195 -28.30 13.10 10.65
CA ALA A 195 -29.19 12.02 10.21
C ALA A 195 -28.86 11.37 8.85
N PRO A 196 -28.40 12.02 7.75
CA PRO A 196 -28.49 11.36 6.44
C PRO A 196 -27.22 10.65 5.91
N LEU A 197 -26.02 10.85 6.47
CA LEU A 197 -24.79 10.31 5.84
C LEU A 197 -24.08 9.19 6.64
N GLY A 198 -23.93 9.34 7.96
CA GLY A 198 -23.25 8.34 8.80
C GLY A 198 -24.20 7.33 9.49
N LEU A 199 -25.43 7.74 9.80
CA LEU A 199 -26.42 6.89 10.48
C LEU A 199 -27.19 6.01 9.48
N VAL A 200 -27.38 6.47 8.24
CA VAL A 200 -28.08 5.74 7.17
C VAL A 200 -27.34 4.45 6.78
N ALA A 201 -26.03 4.37 7.02
CA ALA A 201 -25.24 3.16 6.80
C ALA A 201 -25.61 1.98 7.74
N ASN A 202 -26.26 2.24 8.88
CA ASN A 202 -26.54 1.22 9.90
C ASN A 202 -28.00 1.16 10.40
N THR A 203 -28.91 1.97 9.84
CA THR A 203 -30.32 2.02 10.27
C THR A 203 -31.29 1.30 9.33
N GLY A 204 -30.80 0.45 8.43
CA GLY A 204 -31.62 -0.23 7.42
C GLY A 204 -32.01 0.68 6.23
N GLY A 205 -32.60 0.09 5.20
CA GLY A 205 -32.98 0.80 3.97
C GLY A 205 -31.79 1.11 3.04
N VAL A 206 -31.84 2.25 2.34
CA VAL A 206 -30.93 2.60 1.23
C VAL A 206 -29.46 2.72 1.65
N GLY A 207 -29.14 3.20 2.86
CA GLY A 207 -27.74 3.37 3.28
C GLY A 207 -27.05 2.07 3.69
N SER A 208 -27.80 1.09 4.19
CA SER A 208 -27.25 -0.27 4.35
C SER A 208 -26.87 -0.82 2.98
N LEU A 209 -27.73 -0.65 1.97
CA LEU A 209 -27.47 -1.13 0.61
C LEU A 209 -26.22 -0.49 0.00
N ILE A 210 -26.03 0.82 0.19
CA ILE A 210 -24.81 1.52 -0.25
C ILE A 210 -23.57 0.92 0.44
N SER A 211 -23.66 0.62 1.73
CA SER A 211 -22.57 0.01 2.49
C SER A 211 -22.26 -1.41 1.99
N ALA A 212 -23.30 -2.21 1.73
CA ALA A 212 -23.18 -3.55 1.15
C ALA A 212 -22.55 -3.53 -0.25
N LEU A 213 -22.99 -2.61 -1.12
CA LEU A 213 -22.39 -2.40 -2.45
C LEU A 213 -20.91 -2.00 -2.35
N THR A 214 -20.59 -1.08 -1.44
CA THR A 214 -19.21 -0.61 -1.24
C THR A 214 -18.29 -1.74 -0.77
N LEU A 215 -18.75 -2.55 0.19
CA LEU A 215 -18.01 -3.72 0.67
C LEU A 215 -17.83 -4.77 -0.41
N CYS A 216 -18.87 -5.06 -1.18
CA CYS A 216 -18.81 -5.99 -2.30
C CYS A 216 -17.82 -5.53 -3.37
N ALA A 217 -17.90 -4.27 -3.79
CA ALA A 217 -16.97 -3.68 -4.76
C ALA A 217 -15.52 -3.72 -4.26
N LEU A 218 -15.28 -3.43 -2.98
CA LEU A 218 -13.95 -3.53 -2.37
C LEU A 218 -13.44 -4.97 -2.34
N ALA A 219 -14.29 -5.94 -1.98
CA ALA A 219 -13.94 -7.35 -1.97
C ALA A 219 -13.62 -7.87 -3.38
N MET A 220 -14.38 -7.43 -4.39
CA MET A 220 -14.12 -7.73 -5.80
C MET A 220 -12.80 -7.11 -6.28
N LEU A 221 -12.54 -5.84 -5.97
CA LEU A 221 -11.27 -5.19 -6.32
C LEU A 221 -10.09 -5.89 -5.64
N ALA A 222 -10.19 -6.21 -4.36
CA ALA A 222 -9.15 -6.94 -3.64
C ALA A 222 -8.90 -8.33 -4.25
N SER A 223 -9.96 -9.05 -4.59
CA SER A 223 -9.90 -10.35 -5.26
C SER A 223 -9.27 -10.23 -6.65
N TRP A 224 -9.66 -9.24 -7.45
CA TRP A 224 -9.07 -8.96 -8.76
C TRP A 224 -7.57 -8.65 -8.65
N MET A 225 -7.16 -7.91 -7.63
CA MET A 225 -5.76 -7.58 -7.39
C MET A 225 -4.94 -8.79 -6.92
N LEU A 226 -5.55 -9.75 -6.22
CA LEU A 226 -4.86 -10.96 -5.78
C LEU A 226 -4.82 -12.05 -6.88
N PHE A 227 -5.94 -12.29 -7.56
CA PHE A 227 -6.11 -13.41 -8.49
C PHE A 227 -6.02 -13.01 -9.97
N GLY A 228 -6.33 -11.77 -10.34
CA GLY A 228 -6.54 -11.35 -11.73
C GLY A 228 -5.32 -11.50 -12.64
N ALA A 229 -4.10 -11.33 -12.11
CA ALA A 229 -2.88 -11.54 -12.91
C ALA A 229 -2.66 -13.02 -13.26
N ASN A 230 -3.00 -13.93 -12.36
CA ASN A 230 -2.83 -15.37 -12.56
C ASN A 230 -4.00 -15.98 -13.35
N ALA A 231 -5.20 -15.43 -13.23
CA ALA A 231 -6.37 -15.87 -13.99
C ALA A 231 -6.22 -15.59 -15.50
N ALA A 232 -5.72 -14.40 -15.87
CA ALA A 232 -5.42 -14.07 -17.26
C ALA A 232 -4.34 -14.99 -17.86
N ALA A 233 -3.29 -15.30 -17.09
CA ALA A 233 -2.24 -16.22 -17.51
C ALA A 233 -2.72 -17.67 -17.63
N ALA A 234 -3.62 -18.11 -16.74
CA ALA A 234 -4.19 -19.45 -16.77
C ALA A 234 -5.14 -19.65 -17.96
N LEU A 235 -5.96 -18.66 -18.30
CA LEU A 235 -6.84 -18.68 -19.47
C LEU A 235 -6.08 -18.54 -20.80
N ALA A 236 -4.91 -17.89 -20.78
CA ALA A 236 -4.04 -17.75 -21.94
C ALA A 236 -3.16 -18.99 -22.22
N SER A 237 -3.22 -20.02 -21.38
CA SER A 237 -2.57 -21.31 -21.64
C SER A 237 -3.55 -22.20 -22.40
N PRO A 238 -3.47 -22.35 -23.74
CA PRO A 238 -4.18 -23.43 -24.38
C PRO A 238 -3.56 -24.72 -23.84
N VAL A 239 -4.35 -25.51 -23.12
CA VAL A 239 -4.06 -26.94 -22.94
C VAL A 239 -4.11 -27.53 -24.33
N VAL A 240 -2.98 -27.54 -25.03
CA VAL A 240 -2.79 -28.33 -26.24
C VAL A 240 -2.77 -29.77 -25.76
N VAL A 241 -3.94 -30.41 -25.78
CA VAL A 241 -4.05 -31.86 -25.82
C VAL A 241 -3.39 -32.29 -27.12
N THR A 242 -2.12 -32.65 -27.05
CA THR A 242 -1.40 -33.26 -28.17
C THR A 242 -1.94 -34.68 -28.36
N ALA A 243 -2.93 -34.80 -29.25
CA ALA A 243 -3.20 -36.04 -29.97
C ALA A 243 -3.09 -35.74 -31.46
N GLY A 244 -1.92 -36.06 -32.03
CA GLY A 244 -1.80 -36.47 -33.43
C GLY A 244 -1.60 -35.39 -34.49
N ILE A 245 -0.50 -35.60 -35.23
CA ILE A 245 -0.38 -35.48 -36.69
C ILE A 245 0.13 -34.12 -37.23
N SER A 246 1.42 -34.16 -37.56
CA SER A 246 2.16 -33.58 -38.69
C SER A 246 2.15 -32.07 -38.98
N ASP A 247 3.37 -31.54 -38.98
CA ASP A 247 3.99 -30.80 -40.09
C ASP A 247 3.15 -29.72 -40.79
N GLU A 248 3.30 -28.48 -40.32
CA GLU A 248 3.43 -27.33 -41.22
C GLU A 248 4.06 -26.16 -40.47
N THR A 249 5.13 -25.62 -41.03
CA THR A 249 5.78 -24.38 -40.59
C THR A 249 4.84 -23.20 -40.86
N PRO A 250 4.43 -22.37 -39.87
CA PRO A 250 3.75 -21.13 -40.16
C PRO A 250 4.77 -20.00 -40.28
N ALA A 251 4.80 -19.44 -41.49
CA ALA A 251 5.47 -18.21 -41.85
C ALA A 251 5.22 -17.07 -40.85
N ALA A 252 6.25 -16.25 -40.70
CA ALA A 252 6.25 -15.01 -39.94
C ALA A 252 5.08 -14.08 -40.36
N GLY A 253 4.08 -13.95 -39.49
CA GLY A 253 3.20 -12.79 -39.45
C GLY A 253 3.86 -11.65 -38.67
N PRO A 254 3.50 -10.38 -38.94
CA PRO A 254 4.14 -9.23 -38.29
C PRO A 254 3.75 -9.20 -36.81
N ALA A 255 4.64 -9.72 -35.98
CA ALA A 255 4.53 -9.61 -34.54
C ALA A 255 4.61 -8.13 -34.14
N ASP A 256 3.49 -7.65 -33.62
CA ASP A 256 3.34 -6.48 -32.76
C ASP A 256 4.62 -6.24 -31.94
N PRO A 257 5.24 -5.04 -31.99
CA PRO A 257 6.50 -4.79 -31.32
C PRO A 257 6.26 -4.72 -29.82
N ARG A 258 6.30 -5.88 -29.15
CA ARG A 258 6.71 -5.92 -27.74
C ARG A 258 8.04 -5.16 -27.68
N PRO A 259 8.14 -4.03 -26.97
CA PRO A 259 9.39 -3.29 -26.92
C PRO A 259 10.34 -4.11 -26.07
N VAL A 260 11.12 -4.97 -26.72
CA VAL A 260 12.42 -5.39 -26.22
C VAL A 260 13.12 -4.09 -25.85
N VAL A 261 13.35 -3.88 -24.55
CA VAL A 261 13.98 -2.67 -24.01
C VAL A 261 15.15 -2.31 -24.94
N ALA A 262 15.03 -1.18 -25.64
CA ALA A 262 15.95 -0.85 -26.72
C ALA A 262 17.40 -0.86 -26.17
N PRO A 263 18.29 -1.77 -26.61
CA PRO A 263 19.63 -1.92 -26.03
C PRO A 263 20.44 -0.61 -26.05
N LEU A 264 20.15 0.25 -27.03
CA LEU A 264 20.73 1.59 -27.16
C LEU A 264 20.33 2.53 -26.01
N LEU A 265 19.09 2.45 -25.51
CA LEU A 265 18.64 3.27 -24.38
C LEU A 265 19.39 2.89 -23.11
N LEU A 266 19.55 1.59 -22.83
CA LEU A 266 20.31 1.12 -21.68
C LEU A 266 21.77 1.53 -21.75
N ARG A 267 22.40 1.47 -22.94
CA ARG A 267 23.78 1.96 -23.13
C ARG A 267 23.92 3.45 -22.87
N ARG A 268 22.99 4.28 -23.37
CA ARG A 268 23.00 5.74 -23.10
C ARG A 268 22.78 6.05 -21.62
N LEU A 269 21.86 5.33 -20.99
CA LEU A 269 21.63 5.43 -19.54
C LEU A 269 22.90 5.07 -18.77
N ASP A 270 23.55 3.95 -19.11
CA ASP A 270 24.78 3.52 -18.45
C ASP A 270 25.90 4.55 -18.61
N HIS A 271 26.05 5.16 -19.79
CA HIS A 271 27.01 6.24 -20.01
C HIS A 271 26.74 7.46 -19.10
N LEU A 272 25.50 7.94 -19.03
CA LEU A 272 25.13 9.05 -18.14
C LEU A 272 25.41 8.73 -16.67
N MET A 273 25.19 7.47 -16.27
CA MET A 273 25.39 7.05 -14.89
C MET A 273 26.88 6.87 -14.57
N THR A 274 27.68 6.29 -15.46
CA THR A 274 29.07 5.92 -15.16
C THR A 274 30.08 7.02 -15.52
N ALA A 275 29.96 7.62 -16.70
CA ALA A 275 30.87 8.64 -17.19
C ALA A 275 30.52 10.02 -16.64
N GLU A 276 29.26 10.44 -16.78
CA GLU A 276 28.81 11.77 -16.35
C GLU A 276 28.42 11.84 -14.86
N ARG A 277 28.30 10.68 -14.19
CA ARG A 277 27.94 10.55 -12.76
C ARG A 277 26.71 11.38 -12.37
N ILE A 278 25.72 11.42 -13.25
CA ILE A 278 24.52 12.25 -13.06
C ILE A 278 23.77 11.95 -11.76
N TYR A 279 23.93 10.73 -11.22
CA TYR A 279 23.36 10.35 -9.92
C TYR A 279 23.77 11.27 -8.77
N ARG A 280 24.90 11.97 -8.85
CA ARG A 280 25.34 12.96 -7.85
C ARG A 280 24.46 14.22 -7.82
N GLN A 281 23.69 14.47 -8.88
CA GLN A 281 22.79 15.62 -8.92
C GLN A 281 21.72 15.48 -7.83
N GLU A 282 21.67 16.47 -6.93
CA GLU A 282 20.63 16.55 -5.92
C GLU A 282 19.25 16.68 -6.54
N GLY A 283 18.26 16.00 -5.95
CA GLY A 283 16.87 16.05 -6.42
C GLY A 283 16.64 15.48 -7.83
N LEU A 284 17.59 14.72 -8.39
CA LEU A 284 17.42 14.04 -9.67
C LEU A 284 16.15 13.18 -9.61
N SER A 285 15.18 13.50 -10.47
CA SER A 285 13.95 12.74 -10.66
C SER A 285 14.00 11.93 -11.95
N ILE A 286 13.15 10.91 -12.05
CA ILE A 286 13.06 10.11 -13.28
C ILE A 286 12.61 10.94 -14.49
N GLY A 287 11.75 11.95 -14.30
CA GLY A 287 11.40 12.92 -15.34
C GLY A 287 12.60 13.74 -15.80
N GLY A 288 13.45 14.20 -14.87
CA GLY A 288 14.69 14.91 -15.20
C GLY A 288 15.70 14.05 -15.97
N LEU A 289 15.83 12.78 -15.58
CA LEU A 289 16.69 11.83 -16.29
C LEU A 289 16.14 11.48 -17.68
N ALA A 290 14.82 11.31 -17.81
CA ALA A 290 14.15 11.05 -19.09
C ALA A 290 14.33 12.22 -20.06
N ALA A 291 14.22 13.45 -19.57
CA ALA A 291 14.47 14.65 -20.37
C ALA A 291 15.91 14.70 -20.92
N LYS A 292 16.92 14.41 -20.09
CA LYS A 292 18.32 14.36 -20.55
C LYS A 292 18.59 13.24 -21.56
N LEU A 293 17.89 12.11 -21.43
CA LEU A 293 17.96 11.00 -22.40
C LEU A 293 17.11 11.25 -23.65
N ASN A 294 16.33 12.34 -23.69
CA ASN A 294 15.35 12.65 -24.73
C ASN A 294 14.38 11.47 -25.01
N VAL A 295 13.84 10.88 -23.93
CA VAL A 295 12.87 9.78 -24.01
C VAL A 295 11.64 10.06 -23.16
N PRO A 296 10.47 9.51 -23.53
CA PRO A 296 9.30 9.53 -22.66
C PRO A 296 9.58 8.82 -21.32
N GLU A 297 9.12 9.42 -20.22
CA GLU A 297 9.36 8.94 -18.85
C GLU A 297 8.86 7.49 -18.65
N TYR A 298 7.74 7.10 -19.28
CA TYR A 298 7.23 5.72 -19.20
C TYR A 298 8.21 4.69 -19.80
N ARG A 299 8.94 5.05 -20.87
CA ARG A 299 9.95 4.17 -21.48
C ARG A 299 11.16 4.01 -20.59
N LEU A 300 11.60 5.10 -19.94
CA LEU A 300 12.68 5.02 -18.97
C LEU A 300 12.30 4.18 -17.74
N ARG A 301 11.06 4.32 -17.25
CA ARG A 301 10.54 3.46 -16.18
C ARG A 301 10.60 1.99 -16.56
N GLN A 302 10.12 1.66 -17.75
CA GLN A 302 10.13 0.28 -18.25
C GLN A 302 11.57 -0.23 -18.39
N ALA A 303 12.48 0.56 -18.96
CA ALA A 303 13.88 0.17 -19.13
C ALA A 303 14.58 -0.10 -17.79
N ILE A 304 14.35 0.73 -16.77
CA ILE A 304 14.94 0.53 -15.44
C ILE A 304 14.29 -0.66 -14.71
N ASN A 305 12.98 -0.86 -14.86
CA ASN A 305 12.28 -1.95 -14.20
C ASN A 305 12.55 -3.31 -14.82
N GLU A 306 12.23 -3.46 -16.10
CA GLU A 306 12.32 -4.73 -16.83
C GLU A 306 13.76 -5.00 -17.27
N GLY A 307 14.51 -3.96 -17.66
CA GLY A 307 15.88 -4.10 -18.14
C GLY A 307 16.93 -4.19 -17.03
N LEU A 308 16.74 -3.49 -15.91
CA LEU A 308 17.72 -3.44 -14.80
C LEU A 308 17.20 -4.05 -13.48
N GLY A 309 15.94 -4.49 -13.41
CA GLY A 309 15.37 -5.16 -12.24
C GLY A 309 15.01 -4.25 -11.07
N HIS A 310 15.06 -2.93 -11.23
CA HIS A 310 14.77 -2.00 -10.14
C HIS A 310 13.27 -1.68 -10.04
N ARG A 311 12.70 -1.85 -8.84
CA ARG A 311 11.28 -1.54 -8.57
C ARG A 311 11.01 -0.06 -8.29
N ASN A 312 12.02 0.65 -7.83
CA ASN A 312 11.96 2.04 -7.39
C ASN A 312 13.14 2.82 -7.96
N PHE A 313 12.89 4.03 -8.49
CA PHE A 313 13.91 4.91 -9.04
C PHE A 313 14.99 5.29 -8.02
N ASN A 314 14.61 5.55 -6.77
CA ASN A 314 15.59 5.87 -5.72
C ASN A 314 16.51 4.69 -5.43
N ALA A 315 16.01 3.46 -5.49
CA ALA A 315 16.84 2.26 -5.33
C ALA A 315 17.84 2.11 -6.48
N PHE A 316 17.42 2.45 -7.72
CA PHE A 316 18.32 2.50 -8.87
C PHE A 316 19.44 3.54 -8.67
N LEU A 317 19.11 4.78 -8.28
CA LEU A 317 20.12 5.81 -8.02
C LEU A 317 21.06 5.41 -6.87
N ASN A 318 20.49 4.95 -5.75
CA ASN A 318 21.24 4.63 -4.55
C ASN A 318 22.31 3.56 -4.79
N ARG A 319 22.11 2.63 -5.75
CA ARG A 319 23.17 1.69 -6.15
C ARG A 319 24.45 2.43 -6.53
N TYR A 320 24.37 3.39 -7.43
CA TYR A 320 25.53 4.17 -7.88
C TYR A 320 26.06 5.10 -6.79
N ARG A 321 25.16 5.79 -6.06
CA ARG A 321 25.56 6.71 -4.99
C ARG A 321 26.30 6.00 -3.86
N ILE A 322 25.86 4.80 -3.48
CA ILE A 322 26.50 4.03 -2.41
C ILE A 322 27.84 3.45 -2.89
N ASP A 323 27.95 2.99 -4.13
CA ASP A 323 29.23 2.53 -4.67
C ASP A 323 30.28 3.66 -4.70
N ASP A 324 29.87 4.86 -5.08
CA ASP A 324 30.71 6.07 -5.03
C ASP A 324 31.10 6.45 -3.60
N ALA A 325 30.14 6.46 -2.66
CA ALA A 325 30.40 6.73 -1.26
C ALA A 325 31.31 5.66 -0.61
N LYS A 326 31.19 4.39 -1.01
CA LYS A 326 32.09 3.33 -0.54
C LYS A 326 33.52 3.57 -0.98
N ALA A 327 33.73 4.00 -2.23
CA ALA A 327 35.05 4.35 -2.72
C ALA A 327 35.65 5.52 -1.92
N ALA A 328 34.87 6.58 -1.69
CA ALA A 328 35.28 7.73 -0.88
C ALA A 328 35.58 7.35 0.60
N LEU A 329 34.75 6.51 1.22
CA LEU A 329 34.97 6.06 2.60
C LEU A 329 36.14 5.09 2.77
N ALA A 330 36.54 4.40 1.70
CA ALA A 330 37.69 3.52 1.68
C ALA A 330 38.99 4.25 1.29
N ASP A 331 38.88 5.45 0.71
CA ASP A 331 40.02 6.28 0.32
C ASP A 331 40.71 6.86 1.57
N PRO A 332 41.97 6.50 1.84
CA PRO A 332 42.67 6.99 3.02
C PRO A 332 42.93 8.51 3.00
N SER A 333 42.93 9.14 1.82
CA SER A 333 43.05 10.60 1.70
C SER A 333 41.79 11.34 2.17
N GLN A 334 40.64 10.66 2.21
CA GLN A 334 39.36 11.24 2.64
C GLN A 334 39.00 10.90 4.08
N ARG A 335 39.96 10.41 4.88
CA ARG A 335 39.69 9.91 6.24
C ARG A 335 39.08 10.96 7.17
N GLU A 336 39.50 12.22 7.03
CA GLU A 336 39.02 13.36 7.81
C GLU A 336 37.73 14.00 7.24
N VAL A 337 37.35 13.66 6.00
CA VAL A 337 36.15 14.23 5.37
C VAL A 337 34.92 13.74 6.14
N PRO A 338 34.03 14.63 6.62
CA PRO A 338 32.83 14.22 7.34
C PRO A 338 31.96 13.26 6.51
N VAL A 339 31.38 12.26 7.15
CA VAL A 339 30.48 11.29 6.48
C VAL A 339 29.30 12.00 5.80
N LEU A 340 28.80 13.08 6.41
CA LEU A 340 27.76 13.91 5.80
C LEU A 340 28.24 14.52 4.47
N THR A 341 29.44 15.07 4.42
CA THR A 341 30.01 15.65 3.19
C THR A 341 30.08 14.60 2.08
N ILE A 342 30.62 13.41 2.37
CA ILE A 342 30.65 12.30 1.40
C ILE A 342 29.24 11.92 0.94
N ALA A 343 28.25 11.95 1.83
CA ALA A 343 26.87 11.67 1.47
C ALA A 343 26.30 12.73 0.52
N ILE A 344 26.53 14.02 0.78
CA ILE A 344 26.11 15.12 -0.09
C ILE A 344 26.82 15.03 -1.45
N ASP A 345 28.13 14.78 -1.47
CA ASP A 345 28.92 14.64 -2.70
C ASP A 345 28.45 13.45 -3.56
N ALA A 346 27.98 12.38 -2.92
CA ALA A 346 27.35 11.24 -3.59
C ALA A 346 25.91 11.53 -4.06
N GLY A 347 25.34 12.70 -3.76
CA GLY A 347 24.02 13.14 -4.21
C GLY A 347 22.85 12.87 -3.24
N PHE A 348 23.13 12.53 -1.98
CA PHE A 348 22.08 12.45 -0.95
C PHE A 348 21.78 13.84 -0.40
N GLN A 349 20.51 14.14 -0.10
CA GLN A 349 20.12 15.44 0.47
C GLN A 349 20.32 15.54 1.99
N SER A 350 20.49 14.41 2.68
CA SER A 350 20.70 14.39 4.14
C SER A 350 21.29 13.06 4.61
N ILE A 351 21.85 13.08 5.83
CA ILE A 351 22.50 11.92 6.45
C ILE A 351 21.55 10.75 6.73
N GLY A 352 20.27 11.02 7.02
CA GLY A 352 19.29 9.99 7.41
C GLY A 352 19.05 8.94 6.33
N PRO A 353 18.59 9.34 5.11
CA PRO A 353 18.46 8.45 3.97
C PRO A 353 19.78 7.77 3.57
N PHE A 354 20.90 8.49 3.62
CA PHE A 354 22.21 7.93 3.32
C PHE A 354 22.57 6.77 4.26
N ASN A 355 22.50 6.99 5.58
CA ASN A 355 22.83 5.96 6.55
C ASN A 355 21.97 4.70 6.39
N ARG A 356 20.67 4.87 6.08
CA ARG A 356 19.77 3.74 5.82
C ARG A 356 20.17 2.99 4.55
N ALA A 357 20.34 3.70 3.44
CA ALA A 357 20.73 3.09 2.16
C ALA A 357 22.10 2.39 2.26
N PHE A 358 23.08 3.02 2.92
CA PHE A 358 24.41 2.47 3.10
C PHE A 358 24.39 1.20 3.95
N LYS A 359 23.66 1.22 5.08
CA LYS A 359 23.51 0.04 5.94
C LYS A 359 22.74 -1.08 5.26
N ALA A 360 21.70 -0.77 4.49
CA ALA A 360 20.97 -1.75 3.72
C ALA A 360 21.85 -2.43 2.65
N ALA A 361 22.73 -1.66 1.99
CA ALA A 361 23.62 -2.18 0.95
C ALA A 361 24.87 -2.91 1.48
N THR A 362 25.39 -2.51 2.64
CA THR A 362 26.69 -3.01 3.15
C THR A 362 26.58 -3.85 4.44
N GLY A 363 25.44 -3.82 5.12
CA GLY A 363 25.26 -4.40 6.45
C GLY A 363 25.90 -3.59 7.59
N MET A 364 26.63 -2.52 7.29
CA MET A 364 27.43 -1.75 8.25
C MET A 364 27.06 -0.26 8.21
N THR A 365 27.34 0.48 9.29
CA THR A 365 27.27 1.94 9.23
C THR A 365 28.44 2.53 8.42
N PRO A 366 28.29 3.71 7.81
CA PRO A 366 29.39 4.36 7.07
C PRO A 366 30.66 4.53 7.90
N THR A 367 30.51 4.87 9.19
CA THR A 367 31.64 5.04 10.13
C THR A 367 32.35 3.71 10.41
N GLU A 368 31.60 2.62 10.58
CA GLU A 368 32.18 1.28 10.74
C GLU A 368 32.90 0.82 9.47
N PHE A 369 32.32 1.12 8.30
CA PHE A 369 32.93 0.82 7.01
C PHE A 369 34.26 1.55 6.83
N ARG A 370 34.30 2.85 7.12
CA ARG A 370 35.54 3.66 7.09
C ARG A 370 36.60 3.11 8.04
N ARG A 371 36.21 2.67 9.24
CA ARG A 371 37.16 2.12 10.23
C ARG A 371 37.81 0.81 9.76
N LYS A 372 37.14 0.04 8.90
CA LYS A 372 37.68 -1.20 8.32
C LYS A 372 38.58 -0.96 7.11
N ALA A 373 38.58 0.23 6.51
CA ALA A 373 39.47 0.54 5.41
C ALA A 373 40.95 0.54 5.89
N PRO A 374 41.89 -0.01 5.10
CA PRO A 374 43.29 -0.08 5.48
C PRO A 374 43.83 1.31 5.81
N ALA A 375 44.53 1.43 6.93
CA ALA A 375 45.11 2.69 7.38
C ALA A 375 46.26 3.11 6.46
N THR A 376 46.41 4.42 6.19
CA THR A 376 47.59 4.95 5.50
C THR A 376 48.84 4.70 6.33
N THR A 377 50.00 4.58 5.68
CA THR A 377 51.33 4.55 6.30
C THR A 377 51.58 5.73 7.28
N ALA A 378 50.86 6.85 7.15
CA ALA A 378 50.89 7.98 8.07
C ALA A 378 50.26 7.68 9.45
N ASP A 379 49.15 6.93 9.49
CA ASP A 379 48.47 6.54 10.74
C ASP A 379 49.25 5.47 11.52
N LEU A 380 50.04 4.64 10.82
CA LEU A 380 50.94 3.67 11.44
C LEU A 380 52.11 4.36 12.15
N LYS A 381 52.59 5.50 11.64
CA LYS A 381 53.66 6.29 12.29
C LYS A 381 53.19 6.97 13.58
N ILE A 382 51.94 7.42 13.64
CA ILE A 382 51.38 8.03 14.86
C ILE A 382 51.15 6.96 15.94
N ARG A 383 50.64 5.78 15.56
CA ARG A 383 50.42 4.65 16.50
C ARG A 383 51.69 3.93 16.98
N GLN A 384 52.83 4.20 16.37
CA GLN A 384 54.14 3.68 16.82
C GLN A 384 54.95 4.73 17.60
N ALA A 385 54.44 5.97 17.68
CA ALA A 385 55.04 7.07 18.43
C ALA A 385 54.35 7.32 19.78
N ASP A 386 53.18 6.72 19.99
CA ASP A 386 52.51 6.52 21.28
C ASP A 386 52.79 5.10 21.81
#